data_AF-A0A7J7CU29-F1
#
_entry.id   AF-A0A7J7CU29-F1
#
_cell.length_a   1.000
_cell.length_b   1.000
_cell.length_c   1.000
_cell.angle_alpha   90.00
_cell.angle_beta   90.00
_cell.angle_gamma   90.00
#
_symmetry.space_group_name_H-M   'P 1'
#
loop_
_entity.id
_entity.type
_entity.pdbx_description
1 polymer ?
#
loop_
_entity_poly.entity_id
_entity_poly.type
_entity_poly.pdbx_seq_one_letter_code
_entity_poly.pdbx_strand_id
1 'polypeptide(L)'
;MLMDLIFLLLTSGRDPGMVPRNLKPQEADEALEVTTQSMEWVNGRTPHMKLLKDVIVNGHSVKVKFCDTCLLYRSPRASHCSICSNCVQIFDHHCPWVGQCIGNLK
;
A
#
# COMPACT_ATOMS: atom_id res chain seq x y z
N MET A 1 1.90 19.44 29.71
CA MET A 1 2.40 20.55 28.89
C MET A 1 3.71 20.20 28.18
N LEU A 2 4.83 19.99 28.89
CA LEU A 2 6.09 19.63 28.22
C LEU A 2 6.02 18.26 27.51
N MET A 3 5.39 17.27 28.14
CA MET A 3 5.24 15.94 27.54
C MET A 3 4.38 15.97 26.26
N ASP A 4 3.36 16.82 26.21
CA ASP A 4 2.51 16.98 25.02
C ASP A 4 3.30 17.53 23.84
N LEU A 5 4.17 18.52 24.10
CA LEU A 5 5.08 19.06 23.08
C LEU A 5 6.11 18.03 22.63
N ILE A 6 6.61 17.20 23.54
CA ILE A 6 7.51 16.09 23.21
C ILE A 6 6.79 15.08 22.31
N PHE A 7 5.58 14.66 22.67
CA PHE A 7 4.80 13.72 21.85
C PHE A 7 4.48 14.31 20.48
N LEU A 8 4.07 15.58 20.40
CA LEU A 8 3.81 16.25 19.12
C LEU A 8 5.06 16.30 18.25
N LEU A 9 6.22 16.61 18.83
CA LEU A 9 7.50 16.61 18.11
C LEU A 9 7.88 15.21 17.63
N LEU A 10 7.71 14.19 18.47
CA LEU A 10 8.00 12.81 18.11
C LEU A 10 7.06 12.30 17.01
N THR A 11 5.78 12.63 17.05
CA THR A 11 4.85 12.22 15.99
C THR A 11 5.08 12.99 14.69
N SER A 12 5.40 14.28 14.76
CA SER A 12 5.63 15.13 13.57
C SER A 12 6.99 14.92 12.89
N GLY A 13 7.99 14.43 13.61
CA GLY A 13 9.35 14.25 13.09
C GLY A 13 9.72 12.83 12.65
N ARG A 14 8.89 11.84 12.94
CA ARG A 14 9.17 10.43 12.58
C ARG A 14 8.65 10.08 11.20
N ASP A 15 9.26 9.07 10.58
CA ASP A 15 8.77 8.50 9.33
C ASP A 15 7.48 7.74 9.63
N PRO A 16 6.35 8.09 8.99
CA PRO A 16 5.07 7.42 9.21
C PRO A 16 5.02 5.99 8.64
N GLY A 17 6.11 5.51 8.06
CA GLY A 17 6.22 4.20 7.42
C GLY A 17 6.03 4.31 5.91
N MET A 18 6.67 5.30 5.28
CA MET A 18 6.58 5.52 3.84
C MET A 18 7.09 4.29 3.07
N VAL A 19 6.26 3.77 2.17
CA VAL A 19 6.59 2.62 1.32
C VAL A 19 7.24 3.17 0.03
N PRO A 20 8.50 2.80 -0.28
CA PRO A 20 9.15 3.27 -1.51
C PRO A 20 8.36 2.90 -2.75
N ARG A 21 8.23 3.85 -3.68
CA ARG A 21 7.58 3.58 -4.98
C ARG A 21 8.42 2.58 -5.77
N ASN A 22 7.74 1.74 -6.54
CA ASN A 22 8.42 0.81 -7.42
C ASN A 22 8.77 1.51 -8.74
N LEU A 23 10.07 1.79 -8.95
CA LEU A 23 10.56 2.50 -10.13
C LEU A 23 10.56 1.64 -11.41
N LYS A 24 10.54 0.32 -11.26
CA LYS A 24 10.38 -0.65 -12.35
C LYS A 24 9.24 -1.59 -11.98
N PRO A 25 8.02 -1.39 -12.51
CA PRO A 25 7.03 -2.46 -12.49
C PRO A 25 7.72 -3.68 -13.09
N GLN A 26 7.86 -4.78 -12.33
CA GLN A 26 8.39 -6.00 -12.90
C GLN A 26 7.52 -6.33 -14.12
N GLU A 27 8.13 -6.16 -15.28
CA GLU A 27 7.65 -6.60 -16.57
C GLU A 27 7.34 -8.09 -16.45
N ALA A 28 6.04 -8.40 -16.39
CA ALA A 28 5.37 -9.59 -16.91
C ALA A 28 6.05 -10.99 -16.85
N ASP A 29 6.99 -11.26 -15.94
CA ASP A 29 7.77 -12.52 -15.98
C ASP A 29 7.55 -13.45 -14.77
N GLU A 30 6.33 -13.46 -14.25
CA GLU A 30 5.77 -14.69 -13.65
C GLU A 30 4.33 -14.81 -14.13
N ALA A 31 4.19 -15.15 -15.41
CA ALA A 31 3.00 -15.78 -15.91
C ALA A 31 2.78 -17.07 -15.10
N LEU A 32 1.60 -17.12 -14.47
CA LEU A 32 0.82 -18.34 -14.32
C LEU A 32 1.43 -19.47 -13.48
N GLU A 33 1.02 -19.58 -12.22
CA GLU A 33 0.71 -20.90 -11.67
C GLU A 33 -0.47 -20.83 -10.68
N VAL A 34 -1.64 -21.25 -11.20
CA VAL A 34 -2.69 -22.07 -10.55
C VAL A 34 -3.34 -21.47 -9.28
N THR A 35 -4.63 -21.08 -9.27
CA THR A 35 -5.79 -22.02 -9.24
C THR A 35 -7.12 -21.30 -9.53
N THR A 36 -7.68 -21.53 -10.73
CA THR A 36 -9.08 -21.98 -10.98
C THR A 36 -10.31 -21.01 -10.94
N GLN A 37 -10.92 -20.89 -12.14
CA GLN A 37 -12.35 -20.79 -12.53
C GLN A 37 -13.18 -19.52 -12.21
N SER A 38 -13.48 -18.73 -13.24
CA SER A 38 -14.77 -18.84 -13.98
C SER A 38 -14.71 -18.02 -15.27
N MET A 39 -15.35 -18.52 -16.31
CA MET A 39 -15.20 -18.12 -17.71
C MET A 39 -16.00 -16.84 -18.04
N GLU A 40 -15.46 -16.04 -19.00
CA GLU A 40 -16.18 -15.41 -20.13
C GLU A 40 -17.17 -14.23 -19.84
N TRP A 41 -17.27 -13.05 -20.51
CA TRP A 41 -17.06 -12.56 -21.89
C TRP A 41 -17.04 -10.98 -21.98
N VAL A 42 -16.49 -10.44 -23.09
CA VAL A 42 -16.81 -9.18 -23.84
C VAL A 42 -16.08 -7.83 -23.56
N ASN A 43 -15.38 -7.38 -24.63
CA ASN A 43 -15.00 -6.02 -25.08
C ASN A 43 -13.76 -5.29 -24.51
N GLY A 44 -12.59 -5.59 -25.08
CA GLY A 44 -11.87 -4.61 -25.92
C GLY A 44 -11.04 -3.49 -25.29
N ARG A 45 -11.01 -3.27 -23.97
CA ARG A 45 -10.02 -2.38 -23.31
C ARG A 45 -9.79 -2.81 -21.85
N THR A 46 -8.79 -3.63 -21.55
CA THR A 46 -8.47 -4.01 -20.16
C THR A 46 -7.04 -3.64 -19.78
N PRO A 47 -6.81 -2.61 -18.94
CA PRO A 47 -5.62 -2.55 -18.09
C PRO A 47 -5.90 -3.02 -16.65
N HIS A 48 -7.09 -3.54 -16.35
CA HIS A 48 -7.62 -3.58 -14.97
C HIS A 48 -7.61 -4.99 -14.29
N MET A 49 -6.68 -5.88 -14.63
CA MET A 49 -6.66 -7.23 -14.01
C MET A 49 -5.58 -7.42 -12.92
N LYS A 50 -4.79 -6.38 -12.59
CA LYS A 50 -3.81 -6.46 -11.48
C LYS A 50 -4.41 -6.13 -10.11
N LEU A 51 -5.69 -6.44 -9.85
CA LEU A 51 -6.35 -5.86 -8.67
C LEU A 51 -6.00 -6.55 -7.36
N LEU A 52 -5.82 -7.88 -7.36
CA LEU A 52 -5.59 -8.67 -6.16
C LEU A 52 -4.48 -9.69 -6.39
N LYS A 53 -3.50 -9.74 -5.48
CA LYS A 53 -2.48 -10.79 -5.40
C LYS A 53 -2.60 -11.48 -4.04
N ASP A 54 -2.51 -12.80 -3.99
CA ASP A 54 -2.44 -13.53 -2.72
C ASP A 54 -1.00 -13.52 -2.21
N VAL A 55 -0.80 -13.17 -0.94
CA VAL A 55 0.50 -13.15 -0.26
C VAL A 55 0.38 -13.94 1.04
N ILE A 56 1.31 -14.86 1.27
CA ILE A 56 1.34 -15.67 2.49
C ILE A 56 1.99 -14.85 3.61
N VAL A 57 1.26 -14.62 4.70
CA VAL A 57 1.77 -14.00 5.93
C VAL A 57 1.49 -14.94 7.10
N ASN A 58 2.54 -15.36 7.81
CA ASN A 58 2.43 -16.30 8.93
C ASN A 58 1.63 -17.58 8.61
N GLY A 59 1.73 -18.09 7.38
CA GLY A 59 1.01 -19.29 6.93
C GLY A 59 -0.44 -19.04 6.46
N HIS A 60 -0.94 -17.81 6.52
CA HIS A 60 -2.27 -17.45 6.02
C HIS A 60 -2.20 -16.68 4.70
N SER A 61 -3.04 -17.05 3.73
CA SER A 61 -3.17 -16.30 2.48
C SER A 61 -3.96 -15.01 2.70
N VAL A 62 -3.35 -13.88 2.37
CA VAL A 62 -3.97 -12.54 2.45
C VAL A 62 -3.96 -11.91 1.07
N LYS A 63 -5.14 -11.46 0.63
CA LYS A 63 -5.30 -10.72 -0.63
C LYS A 63 -4.80 -9.28 -0.47
N VAL A 64 -3.80 -8.91 -1.27
CA VAL A 64 -3.26 -7.55 -1.35
C VAL A 64 -3.68 -6.86 -2.62
N LYS A 65 -3.83 -5.52 -2.56
CA LYS A 65 -4.26 -4.70 -3.70
C LYS A 65 -3.09 -3.95 -4.33
N PHE A 66 -3.10 -3.81 -5.65
CA PHE A 66 -2.15 -2.93 -6.36
C PHE A 66 -2.45 -1.44 -6.10
N CYS A 67 -1.43 -0.61 -6.20
CA CYS A 67 -1.50 0.84 -6.18
C CYS A 67 -0.88 1.38 -7.47
N ASP A 68 -1.69 2.02 -8.31
CA ASP A 68 -1.26 2.52 -9.61
C ASP A 68 -0.31 3.71 -9.51
N THR A 69 -0.49 4.57 -8.50
CA THR A 69 0.39 5.73 -8.27
C THR A 69 1.80 5.33 -7.85
N CYS A 70 1.91 4.30 -7.00
CA CYS A 70 3.19 3.84 -6.45
C CYS A 70 3.77 2.62 -7.21
N LEU A 71 3.01 2.08 -8.16
CA LEU A 71 3.37 0.95 -9.02
C LEU A 71 3.75 -0.35 -8.27
N LEU A 72 3.13 -0.59 -7.12
CA LEU A 72 3.42 -1.72 -6.24
C LEU A 72 2.16 -2.41 -5.72
N TYR A 73 2.28 -3.70 -5.36
CA TYR A 73 1.29 -4.37 -4.53
C TYR A 73 1.47 -3.90 -3.08
N ARG A 74 0.40 -3.34 -2.51
CA ARG A 74 0.41 -2.83 -1.14
C ARG A 74 0.64 -3.97 -0.17
N SER A 75 1.62 -3.87 0.72
CA SER A 75 1.77 -4.83 1.80
C SER A 75 0.50 -4.88 2.66
N PRO A 76 0.23 -5.99 3.37
CA PRO A 76 -0.94 -6.07 4.23
C PRO A 76 -1.00 -4.88 5.19
N ARG A 77 -2.18 -4.25 5.28
CA ARG A 77 -2.46 -3.04 6.07
C ARG A 77 -1.82 -1.74 5.53
N ALA A 78 -1.10 -1.75 4.41
CA ALA A 78 -0.64 -0.52 3.78
C ALA A 78 -1.74 0.11 2.88
N SER A 79 -1.84 1.44 2.91
CA SER A 79 -2.78 2.20 2.08
C SER A 79 -2.11 3.41 1.43
N HIS A 80 -2.63 3.85 0.29
CA HIS A 80 -2.17 5.04 -0.39
C HIS A 80 -2.83 6.28 0.22
N CYS A 81 -2.01 7.22 0.69
CA CYS A 81 -2.47 8.56 1.06
C CYS A 81 -2.39 9.45 -0.17
N SER A 82 -3.53 9.95 -0.65
CA SER A 82 -3.61 10.86 -1.79
C SER A 82 -2.97 12.21 -1.52
N ILE A 83 -3.00 12.68 -0.26
CA ILE A 83 -2.42 13.97 0.15
C ILE A 83 -0.89 13.92 0.10
N CYS A 84 -0.27 12.88 0.67
CA CYS A 84 1.18 12.69 0.61
C CYS A 84 1.64 12.03 -0.71
N SER A 85 0.70 11.61 -1.56
CA SER A 85 0.94 10.88 -2.80
C SER A 85 1.86 9.67 -2.61
N ASN A 86 1.69 8.94 -1.51
CA ASN A 86 2.55 7.80 -1.20
C ASN A 86 1.80 6.72 -0.42
N CYS A 87 2.25 5.47 -0.57
CA CYS A 87 1.79 4.38 0.26
C CYS A 87 2.45 4.45 1.65
N VAL A 88 1.66 4.18 2.68
CA VAL A 88 2.10 4.21 4.08
C VAL A 88 1.77 2.85 4.71
N GLN A 89 2.73 2.29 5.43
CA GLN A 89 2.61 1.00 6.11
C GLN A 89 1.76 1.13 7.37
N ILE A 90 0.82 0.19 7.59
CA ILE A 90 -0.17 0.24 8.69
C ILE A 90 -0.83 1.63 8.74
N PHE A 91 -1.27 2.12 7.58
CA PHE A 91 -1.85 3.46 7.47
C PHE A 91 -3.14 3.56 8.28
N ASP A 92 -3.24 4.61 9.08
CA ASP A 92 -4.46 5.00 9.79
C ASP A 92 -5.12 6.20 9.08
N HIS A 93 -4.49 7.38 9.13
CA HIS A 93 -5.01 8.58 8.48
C HIS A 93 -3.92 9.59 8.14
N HIS A 94 -4.25 10.59 7.32
CA HIS A 94 -3.43 11.80 7.20
C HIS A 94 -3.91 12.83 8.21
N CYS A 95 -3.03 13.31 9.09
CA CYS A 95 -3.39 14.25 10.13
C CYS A 95 -2.90 15.66 9.78
N PRO A 96 -3.81 16.61 9.48
CA PRO A 96 -3.43 17.97 9.12
C PRO A 96 -2.68 18.71 10.23
N TRP A 97 -2.92 18.35 11.49
CA TRP A 97 -2.34 19.01 12.66
C TRP A 97 -0.85 18.73 12.84
N VAL A 98 -0.39 17.53 12.45
CA VAL A 98 1.03 17.17 12.44
C VAL A 98 1.67 17.30 11.05
N GLY A 99 0.86 17.58 10.03
CA GLY A 99 1.32 17.74 8.64
C GLY A 99 1.82 16.46 7.98
N GLN A 100 1.48 15.29 8.52
CA GLN A 100 1.94 14.00 8.01
C GLN A 100 0.94 12.86 8.20
N CYS A 101 1.23 11.70 7.61
CA CYS A 101 0.44 10.49 7.82
C CYS A 101 0.67 9.92 9.22
N ILE A 102 -0.33 9.22 9.75
CA ILE A 102 -0.24 8.39 10.93
C ILE A 102 -0.29 6.94 10.46
N GLY A 103 0.73 6.17 10.83
CA GLY A 103 0.85 4.79 10.43
C GLY A 103 1.84 4.03 11.31
N ASN A 104 2.60 3.12 10.71
CA ASN A 104 3.71 2.47 11.39
C ASN A 104 4.90 3.43 11.51
N LEU A 105 4.89 4.26 12.55
CA LEU A 105 6.01 5.15 12.88
C LEU A 105 7.29 4.33 13.08
N LYS A 106 8.33 4.64 12.29
CA LYS A 106 9.67 4.08 12.44
C LYS A 106 10.58 5.02 13.23
#